data_AF-A0A937HVZ7-F1
#
_entry.id   AF-A0A937HVZ7-F1
#
_cell.length_a   1.000
_cell.length_b   1.000
_cell.length_c   1.000
_cell.angle_alpha   90.00
_cell.angle_beta   90.00
_cell.angle_gamma   90.00
#
_symmetry.space_group_name_H-M   'P 1'
#
loop_
_entity.id
_entity.type
_entity.pdbx_description
1 polymer ?
#
loop_
_entity_poly.entity_id
_entity_poly.type
_entity_poly.pdbx_seq_one_letter_code
_entity_poly.pdbx_strand_id
1 'polypeptide(L)'
;MPKKRRKLSKEMEAEMASAKRKIELISALINDIRDEDIQGEYLGAFGQIRSAVVNLVAKYTTDGFCEETEGLLALYKGLITQFEEEYEL
;
A
#
# COMPACT_ATOMS: atom_id res chain seq x y z
N MET A 1 -12.48 -24.45 -18.09
CA MET A 1 -11.02 -24.23 -18.13
C MET A 1 -10.48 -24.38 -16.71
N PRO A 2 -9.52 -25.28 -16.45
CA PRO A 2 -8.88 -25.36 -15.14
C PRO A 2 -8.17 -24.03 -14.87
N LYS A 3 -8.59 -23.30 -13.83
CA LYS A 3 -7.85 -22.10 -13.39
C LYS A 3 -6.47 -22.58 -12.91
N LYS A 4 -5.41 -22.09 -13.56
CA LYS A 4 -4.03 -22.36 -13.14
C LYS A 4 -3.91 -21.92 -11.67
N ARG A 5 -3.42 -22.81 -10.80
CA ARG A 5 -3.27 -22.49 -9.36
C ARG A 5 -2.27 -21.35 -9.23
N ARG A 6 -2.67 -20.25 -8.59
CA ARG A 6 -1.79 -19.10 -8.34
C ARG A 6 -0.61 -19.49 -7.46
N LYS A 7 0.55 -18.86 -7.68
CA LYS A 7 1.75 -19.05 -6.84
C LYS A 7 1.55 -18.28 -5.53
N LEU A 8 1.83 -18.93 -4.39
CA LEU A 8 1.76 -18.29 -3.07
C LEU A 8 3.17 -17.97 -2.57
N SER A 9 3.30 -16.89 -1.80
CA SER A 9 4.51 -16.48 -1.08
C SER A 9 4.13 -15.96 0.30
N LYS A 10 4.58 -16.65 1.35
CA LYS A 10 4.34 -16.24 2.75
C LYS A 10 4.97 -14.89 3.06
N GLU A 11 6.12 -14.61 2.46
CA GLU A 11 6.82 -13.33 2.61
C GLU A 11 5.99 -12.19 2.02
N MET A 12 5.51 -12.35 0.78
CA MET A 12 4.63 -11.37 0.15
C MET A 12 3.33 -11.17 0.95
N GLU A 13 2.75 -12.25 1.49
CA GLU A 13 1.56 -12.17 2.33
C GLU A 13 1.81 -11.40 3.64
N ALA A 14 2.97 -11.58 4.27
CA ALA A 14 3.38 -10.83 5.45
C ALA A 14 3.61 -9.34 5.13
N GLU A 15 4.29 -9.04 4.03
CA GLU A 15 4.51 -7.69 3.53
C GLU A 15 3.20 -6.96 3.25
N MET A 16 2.26 -7.60 2.54
CA MET A 16 0.92 -7.04 2.31
C MET A 16 0.15 -6.80 3.61
N ALA A 17 0.26 -7.71 4.59
CA ALA A 17 -0.38 -7.55 5.89
C ALA A 17 0.20 -6.36 6.67
N SER A 18 1.52 -6.20 6.64
CA SER A 18 2.21 -5.04 7.22
C SER A 18 1.79 -3.73 6.54
N ALA A 19 1.79 -3.71 5.20
CA ALA A 19 1.40 -2.56 4.39
C ALA A 19 -0.04 -2.11 4.67
N LYS A 20 -0.98 -3.05 4.79
CA LYS A 20 -2.38 -2.74 5.16
C LYS A 20 -2.47 -2.08 6.52
N ARG A 21 -1.80 -2.64 7.54
CA ARG A 21 -1.80 -2.07 8.90
C ARG A 21 -1.17 -0.68 8.94
N LYS A 22 -0.07 -0.48 8.22
CA LYS A 22 0.59 0.83 8.11
C LYS A 22 -0.33 1.85 7.47
N ILE A 23 -1.05 1.46 6.39
CA ILE A 23 -2.00 2.35 5.75
C ILE A 23 -3.17 2.71 6.66
N GLU A 24 -3.71 1.74 7.38
CA GLU A 24 -4.79 1.98 8.36
C GLU A 24 -4.34 2.96 9.44
N LEU A 25 -3.12 2.79 9.98
CA LEU A 25 -2.55 3.69 10.98
C LEU A 25 -2.38 5.11 10.44
N ILE A 26 -1.72 5.30 9.30
CA ILE A 26 -1.50 6.63 8.73
C ILE A 26 -2.83 7.28 8.34
N SER A 27 -3.77 6.52 7.80
CA SER A 27 -5.11 7.04 7.50
C SER A 27 -5.78 7.57 8.77
N ALA A 28 -5.66 6.87 9.90
CA ALA A 28 -6.19 7.34 11.17
C ALA A 28 -5.49 8.62 11.64
N LEU A 29 -4.17 8.71 11.52
CA LEU A 29 -3.40 9.92 11.87
C LEU A 29 -3.82 11.13 11.01
N ILE A 30 -3.94 10.97 9.69
CA ILE A 30 -4.38 12.04 8.79
C ILE A 30 -5.80 12.49 9.14
N ASN A 31 -6.70 11.55 9.44
CA ASN A 31 -8.07 11.87 9.82
C ASN A 31 -8.18 12.58 11.19
N ASP A 32 -7.16 12.49 12.04
CA ASP A 32 -7.10 13.19 13.33
C ASP A 32 -6.60 14.65 13.20
N ILE A 33 -6.05 15.03 12.03
CA ILE A 33 -5.65 16.41 11.73
C ILE A 33 -6.91 17.29 11.68
N ARG A 34 -6.93 18.35 12.51
CA ARG A 34 -8.07 19.27 12.63
C ARG A 34 -8.12 20.37 11.58
N ASP A 35 -6.96 20.73 11.04
CA ASP A 35 -6.85 21.73 9.99
C ASP A 35 -7.20 21.07 8.64
N GLU A 36 -8.30 21.49 8.03
CA GLU A 36 -8.85 20.86 6.82
C GLU A 36 -7.93 21.03 5.61
N ASP A 37 -7.20 22.15 5.52
CA ASP A 37 -6.27 22.41 4.42
C ASP A 37 -5.05 21.48 4.53
N ILE A 38 -4.49 21.37 5.75
CA ILE A 38 -3.37 20.46 6.04
C ILE A 38 -3.82 19.00 5.85
N GLN A 39 -4.99 18.62 6.38
CA GLN A 39 -5.53 17.28 6.20
C GLN A 39 -5.70 16.94 4.71
N GLY A 40 -6.23 17.88 3.92
CA GLY A 40 -6.42 17.71 2.49
C GLY A 40 -5.11 17.45 1.73
N GLU A 41 -4.04 18.16 2.09
CA GLU A 41 -2.71 17.96 1.53
C GLU A 41 -2.18 16.55 1.80
N TYR A 42 -2.23 16.12 3.07
CA TYR A 42 -1.81 14.78 3.47
C TYR A 42 -2.64 13.69 2.77
N LEU A 43 -3.96 13.84 2.70
CA LEU A 43 -4.84 12.90 1.99
C LEU A 43 -4.50 12.81 0.50
N GLY A 44 -4.18 13.94 -0.14
CA GLY A 44 -3.78 14.03 -1.53
C GLY A 44 -2.50 13.24 -1.81
N ALA A 45 -1.44 13.51 -1.03
CA ALA A 45 -0.16 12.81 -1.16
C ALA A 45 -0.30 11.31 -0.83
N PHE A 46 -1.05 10.97 0.22
CA PHE A 46 -1.24 9.60 0.66
C PHE A 46 -2.09 8.72 -0.28
N GLY A 47 -2.87 9.33 -1.16
CA GLY A 47 -3.78 8.63 -2.08
C GLY A 47 -3.08 7.61 -3.01
N GLN A 48 -1.87 7.92 -3.47
CA GLN A 48 -1.09 7.02 -4.34
C GLN A 48 -0.58 5.80 -3.57
N ILE A 49 -0.14 5.97 -2.33
CA ILE A 49 0.31 4.88 -1.44
C ILE A 49 -0.81 3.88 -1.20
N ARG A 50 -2.02 4.38 -0.86
CA ARG A 50 -3.20 3.54 -0.67
C ARG A 50 -3.55 2.75 -1.93
N SER A 51 -3.48 3.41 -3.09
CA SER A 51 -3.79 2.78 -4.38
C SER A 51 -2.77 1.68 -4.73
N ALA A 52 -1.48 1.89 -4.46
CA ALA A 52 -0.45 0.88 -4.68
C ALA A 52 -0.72 -0.41 -3.89
N VAL A 53 -1.11 -0.32 -2.61
CA VAL A 53 -1.41 -1.50 -1.79
C VAL A 53 -2.72 -2.18 -2.21
N VAL A 54 -3.77 -1.41 -2.55
CA VAL A 54 -5.00 -2.00 -3.08
C VAL A 54 -4.72 -2.79 -4.37
N ASN A 55 -3.93 -2.22 -5.28
CA ASN A 55 -3.53 -2.88 -6.52
C ASN A 55 -2.66 -4.11 -6.26
N LEU A 56 -1.69 -4.04 -5.34
CA LEU A 56 -0.88 -5.18 -4.93
C LEU A 56 -1.74 -6.35 -4.47
N VAL A 57 -2.69 -6.09 -3.57
CA VAL A 57 -3.58 -7.11 -3.00
C VAL A 57 -4.50 -7.70 -4.06
N ALA A 58 -5.08 -6.87 -4.91
CA ALA A 58 -5.94 -7.32 -6.01
C ALA A 58 -5.17 -8.20 -7.01
N LYS A 59 -3.96 -7.76 -7.39
CA LYS A 59 -3.09 -8.48 -8.33
C LYS A 59 -2.63 -9.81 -7.74
N TYR A 60 -2.16 -9.84 -6.49
CA TYR A 60 -1.77 -11.07 -5.82
C TYR A 60 -2.95 -12.04 -5.63
N THR A 61 -4.15 -11.53 -5.37
CA THR A 61 -5.35 -12.38 -5.26
C THR A 61 -5.68 -13.09 -6.58
N THR A 62 -5.50 -12.38 -7.70
CA THR A 62 -5.83 -12.86 -9.04
C THR A 62 -4.74 -13.76 -9.61
N ASP A 63 -3.49 -13.30 -9.56
CA ASP A 63 -2.36 -13.89 -10.28
C ASP A 63 -1.35 -14.58 -9.37
N GLY A 64 -1.40 -14.30 -8.05
CA GLY A 64 -0.43 -14.77 -7.08
C GLY A 64 0.89 -14.02 -7.14
N PHE A 65 1.93 -14.65 -6.61
CA PHE A 65 3.28 -14.10 -6.62
C PHE A 65 3.88 -14.12 -8.05
N CYS A 66 4.12 -12.93 -8.59
CA CYS A 66 4.76 -12.67 -9.88
C CYS A 66 5.48 -11.31 -9.89
N GLU A 67 6.20 -11.03 -10.98
CA GLU A 67 6.96 -9.79 -11.19
C GLU A 67 6.10 -8.53 -10.98
N GLU A 68 4.84 -8.54 -11.43
CA GLU A 68 3.94 -7.41 -11.23
C GLU A 68 3.61 -7.17 -9.75
N THR A 69 3.44 -8.23 -8.95
CA THR A 69 3.24 -8.07 -7.50
C THR A 69 4.51 -7.63 -6.79
N GLU A 70 5.69 -8.04 -7.26
CA GLU A 70 6.97 -7.56 -6.74
C GLU A 70 7.16 -6.06 -7.07
N GLY A 71 6.82 -5.65 -8.29
CA GLY A 71 6.85 -4.25 -8.72
C GLY A 71 5.88 -3.38 -7.93
N LEU A 72 4.65 -3.85 -7.67
CA LEU A 72 3.68 -3.12 -6.85
C LEU A 72 4.12 -2.99 -5.38
N LEU A 73 4.76 -4.03 -4.82
CA LEU A 73 5.33 -3.94 -3.47
C LEU A 73 6.50 -2.94 -3.43
N ALA A 74 7.39 -2.98 -4.41
CA ALA A 74 8.50 -2.02 -4.51
C ALA A 74 7.99 -0.58 -4.68
N LEU A 75 6.96 -0.37 -5.51
CA LEU A 75 6.30 0.93 -5.66
C LEU A 75 5.73 1.43 -4.34
N TYR A 76 4.96 0.59 -3.61
CA TYR A 76 4.46 0.95 -2.29
C TYR A 76 5.59 1.34 -1.35
N LYS A 77 6.66 0.53 -1.27
CA LYS A 77 7.82 0.79 -0.39
C LYS A 77 8.50 2.12 -0.70
N GLY A 78 8.69 2.45 -1.98
CA GLY A 78 9.24 3.74 -2.38
C GLY A 78 8.34 4.91 -2.00
N LEU A 79 7.04 4.82 -2.33
CA LEU A 79 6.08 5.88 -2.04
C LEU A 79 5.92 6.13 -0.53
N ILE A 80 5.87 5.06 0.29
CA ILE A 80 5.71 5.23 1.73
C ILE A 80 6.95 5.84 2.37
N THR A 81 8.15 5.42 1.96
CA THR A 81 9.39 6.03 2.46
C THR A 81 9.46 7.51 2.10
N GLN A 82 9.14 7.88 0.86
CA GLN A 82 9.12 9.29 0.45
C GLN A 82 8.11 10.10 1.26
N PHE A 83 6.91 9.56 1.49
CA PHE A 83 5.90 10.23 2.30
C PHE A 83 6.33 10.41 3.76
N GLU A 84 6.95 9.40 4.36
CA GLU A 84 7.50 9.50 5.72
C GLU A 84 8.60 10.56 5.82
N GLU A 85 9.47 10.65 4.82
CA GLU A 85 10.51 11.67 4.74
C GLU A 85 9.94 13.09 4.55
N GLU A 86 8.96 13.27 3.66
CA GLU A 86 8.35 14.58 3.35
C GLU A 86 7.52 15.13 4.50
N TYR A 87 6.87 14.26 5.27
CA TYR A 87 5.94 14.64 6.34
C TYR A 87 6.46 14.37 7.76
N GLU A 88 7.75 14.01 7.90
CA GLU A 88 8.43 13.74 9.17
C GLU A 88 7.75 12.67 10.05
N LEU A 89 7.31 11.56 9.43
CA LEU A 89 6.58 10.45 10.07
C LEU A 89 7.40 9.18 10.33
#